data_AF-A0A7X3K3E1-F1
#
_entry.id   AF-A0A7X3K3E1-F1
#
_cell.length_a   1.000
_cell.length_b   1.000
_cell.length_c   1.000
_cell.angle_alpha   90.00
_cell.angle_beta   90.00
_cell.angle_gamma   90.00
#
_symmetry.space_group_name_H-M   'P 1'
#
loop_
_entity.id
_entity.type
_entity.pdbx_description
1 polymer ?
#
loop_
_entity_poly.entity_id
_entity_poly.type
_entity_poly.pdbx_seq_one_letter_code
_entity_poly.pdbx_strand_id
1 'polypeptide(L)' 'MDELLIRVLTRLLRVHDELGEESFEEAAHRALVAIALAVQFEADRKAGTLKPTTVEGGVVAFPLSTSRRKTKVPDQSS' A
#
# COMPACT_ATOMS: atom_id res chain seq x y z
N MET A 1 16.19 7.76 -10.32
CA MET A 1 15.84 6.55 -9.54
C MET A 1 16.52 6.61 -8.17
N ASP A 2 17.75 7.13 -8.11
CA ASP A 2 18.57 7.21 -6.89
C ASP A 2 17.98 8.06 -5.76
N GLU A 3 17.30 9.17 -6.09
CA GLU A 3 16.77 10.07 -5.05
C GLU A 3 15.65 9.43 -4.21
N LEU A 4 14.81 8.59 -4.82
CA LEU A 4 13.76 7.86 -4.09
C LEU A 4 14.39 6.81 -3.17
N LEU A 5 15.38 6.08 -3.67
CA LEU A 5 16.10 5.08 -2.88
C LEU A 5 16.80 5.72 -1.67
N ILE A 6 17.46 6.87 -1.88
CA ILE A 6 18.10 7.65 -0.81
C ILE A 6 17.05 8.06 0.23
N ARG A 7 15.88 8.56 -0.18
CA ARG A 7 14.81 8.95 0.76
C ARG A 7 14.27 7.75 1.55
N VAL A 8 14.05 6.61 0.90
CA VAL A 8 13.57 5.38 1.56
C VAL A 8 14.59 4.89 2.58
N LEU A 9 15.88 4.77 2.19
CA LEU A 9 16.95 4.34 3.08
C LEU A 9 17.12 5.29 4.28
N THR A 10 17.11 6.60 4.03
CA THR A 10 17.19 7.61 5.10
C THR A 10 16.04 7.47 6.10
N ARG A 11 14.84 7.14 5.62
CA ARG A 11 13.67 6.98 6.51
C ARG A 11 13.74 5.68 7.29
N LEU A 12 14.19 4.59 6.68
CA LEU A 12 14.39 3.31 7.36
C LEU A 12 15.46 3.41 8.43
N LEU A 13 16.57 4.10 8.16
CA LEU A 13 17.60 4.38 9.17
C LEU A 13 17.04 5.08 10.40
N ARG A 14 16.16 6.07 10.22
CA ARG A 14 15.48 6.72 11.36
C ARG A 14 14.57 5.77 12.12
N VAL A 15 13.86 4.87 11.43
CA VAL A 15 13.04 3.85 12.09
C VAL A 15 13.91 2.93 12.95
N HIS A 16 15.07 2.54 12.45
CA HIS A 16 16.04 1.76 13.22
C HIS A 16 16.52 2.54 14.46
N ASP A 17 16.93 3.79 14.27
CA ASP A 17 17.49 4.61 15.35
C ASP A 17 16.45 4.97 16.43
N GLU A 18 15.19 5.18 16.03
CA GLU A 18 14.12 5.63 16.94
C GLU A 18 13.32 4.46 17.55
N LEU A 19 13.16 3.35 16.83
CA LEU A 19 12.22 2.26 17.17
C LEU A 19 12.88 0.86 17.21
N GLY A 20 14.15 0.74 16.84
CA GLY A 20 14.92 -0.50 16.90
C GLY A 20 14.80 -1.41 15.68
N GLU A 21 15.53 -2.52 15.74
CA GLU A 21 15.79 -3.44 14.63
C GLU A 21 14.51 -4.14 14.12
N GLU A 22 13.65 -4.63 15.02
CA GLU A 22 12.40 -5.32 14.61
C GLU A 22 11.46 -4.39 13.83
N SER A 23 11.32 -3.14 14.28
CA SER A 23 10.53 -2.11 13.59
C SER A 23 11.14 -1.75 12.24
N PHE A 24 12.47 -1.74 12.14
CA PHE A 24 13.19 -1.51 10.89
C PHE A 24 12.93 -2.64 9.89
N GLU A 25 13.04 -3.91 10.30
CA GLU A 25 12.81 -5.06 9.44
C GLU A 25 11.39 -5.07 8.87
N GLU A 26 10.38 -4.81 9.72
CA GLU A 26 9.00 -4.72 9.29
C GLU A 26 8.78 -3.57 8.29
N ALA A 27 9.35 -2.38 8.58
CA ALA A 27 9.25 -1.22 7.70
C ALA A 27 9.95 -1.47 6.35
N ALA A 28 11.13 -2.10 6.36
CA ALA A 28 11.89 -2.45 5.17
C ALA A 28 11.12 -3.46 4.30
N HIS A 29 10.56 -4.50 4.91
CA HIS A 29 9.73 -5.47 4.20
C HIS A 29 8.53 -4.81 3.52
N ARG A 30 7.80 -3.96 4.24
CA ARG A 30 6.64 -3.22 3.70
C ARG A 30 7.04 -2.27 2.57
N ALA A 31 8.17 -1.58 2.70
CA ALA A 31 8.68 -0.69 1.66
C ALA A 31 8.98 -1.45 0.37
N LEU A 32 9.66 -2.61 0.47
CA LEU A 32 9.96 -3.46 -0.69
C LEU A 32 8.69 -3.98 -1.38
N VAL A 33 7.71 -4.45 -0.61
CA VAL A 33 6.42 -4.90 -1.15
C VAL A 33 5.70 -3.75 -1.87
N ALA A 34 5.64 -2.57 -1.26
CA ALA A 34 4.99 -1.41 -1.86
C ALA A 34 5.66 -0.99 -3.19
N ILE A 35 7.00 -1.03 -3.26
CA ILE A 35 7.75 -0.74 -4.48
C ILE A 35 7.44 -1.78 -5.56
N ALA A 36 7.46 -3.08 -5.22
CA ALA A 36 7.14 -4.15 -6.16
C ALA A 36 5.73 -3.99 -6.74
N LEU A 37 4.75 -3.70 -5.89
CA LEU A 37 3.37 -3.45 -6.31
C LEU A 37 3.24 -2.21 -7.19
N ALA A 38 3.97 -1.13 -6.90
CA ALA A 38 3.95 0.07 -7.72
C ALA A 38 4.51 -0.20 -9.12
N VAL A 39 5.60 -0.95 -9.22
CA VAL A 39 6.20 -1.36 -10.51
C VAL A 39 5.24 -2.29 -11.27
N GLN A 40 4.62 -3.25 -10.59
CA GLN A 40 3.63 -4.14 -11.19
C GLN A 40 2.43 -3.35 -11.73
N PHE A 41 1.88 -2.43 -10.94
CA PHE A 41 0.76 -1.58 -11.34
C PHE A 41 1.11 -0.70 -12.55
N GLU A 42 2.32 -0.14 -12.60
CA GLU A 42 2.77 0.63 -13.75
C GLU A 42 2.92 -0.26 -15.01
N ALA A 43 3.44 -1.48 -14.85
CA ALA A 43 3.55 -2.45 -15.93
C ALA A 43 2.18 -2.87 -16.46
N ASP A 44 1.24 -3.19 -15.58
CA ASP A 44 -0.15 -3.53 -15.94
C ASP A 44 -0.87 -2.37 -16.63
N ARG A 45 -0.60 -1.13 -16.18
CA ARG A 45 -1.15 0.08 -16.82
C ARG A 45 -0.59 0.24 -18.24
N LYS A 46 0.72 0.01 -18.44
CA LYS A 46 1.37 0.08 -19.76
C LYS A 46 0.93 -1.06 -20.69
N ALA A 47 0.69 -2.24 -20.14
CA ALA A 47 0.21 -3.40 -20.86
C ALA A 47 -1.29 -3.32 -21.22
N GLY A 48 -2.01 -2.33 -20.69
CA GLY A 48 -3.46 -2.19 -20.89
C GLY A 48 -4.28 -3.29 -20.21
N THR A 49 -3.67 -4.06 -19.30
CA THR A 49 -4.30 -5.16 -18.55
C THR A 49 -5.08 -4.66 -17.33
N LEU A 50 -4.76 -3.47 -16.82
CA LEU A 50 -5.55 -2.77 -15.82
C LEU A 50 -6.81 -2.17 -16.46
N LYS A 51 -7.93 -2.89 -16.36
CA LYS A 51 -9.24 -2.26 -16.54
C LYS A 51 -9.43 -1.23 -15.42
N PRO A 52 -9.88 0.00 -15.73
CA PRO A 52 -10.27 0.96 -14.70
C PRO A 52 -11.28 0.28 -13.79
N THR A 53 -11.03 0.31 -12.48
CA THR A 53 -12.05 -0.08 -11.49
C THR A 53 -13.10 1.03 -11.46
N THR A 54 -13.95 1.06 -12.49
CA THR A 54 -15.14 1.89 -12.50
C THR A 54 -16.05 1.37 -11.42
N VAL A 55 -16.25 2.16 -10.38
CA VAL A 55 -17.41 1.99 -9.49
C VAL A 55 -18.64 2.39 -10.31
N GLU A 56 -19.81 1.76 -10.07
CA GLU A 56 -21.07 2.16 -10.70
C GLU A 56 -21.23 3.68 -10.63
N GLY A 57 -21.33 4.35 -11.79
CA GLY A 57 -21.38 5.81 -11.90
C GLY A 57 -20.20 6.47 -12.64
N GLY A 58 -19.23 5.71 -13.17
CA GLY A 58 -18.22 6.26 -14.09
C GLY A 58 -17.10 7.05 -13.43
N VAL A 59 -16.98 6.98 -12.10
CA VAL A 59 -15.95 7.68 -11.34
C VAL A 59 -14.78 6.74 -11.05
N VAL A 60 -13.56 7.17 -11.38
CA VAL A 60 -12.32 6.45 -11.03
C VAL A 60 -12.10 6.57 -9.53
N ALA A 61 -12.17 5.45 -8.80
CA ALA A 61 -11.92 5.45 -7.36
C ALA A 61 -10.45 5.81 -7.07
N PHE A 62 -10.23 6.89 -6.33
CA PHE A 62 -8.93 7.17 -5.72
C PHE A 62 -8.70 6.13 -4.61
N PRO A 63 -7.54 5.45 -4.55
CA PRO A 63 -7.27 4.43 -3.55
C PRO A 63 -7.04 5.12 -2.19
N LEU A 64 -8.13 5.47 -1.51
CA LEU A 64 -8.09 5.75 -0.08
C LEU A 64 -7.92 4.41 0.61
N SER A 65 -6.76 4.21 1.25
CA SER A 65 -6.51 3.09 2.15
C SER A 65 -7.71 2.94 3.08
N THR A 66 -8.52 1.91 2.86
CA THR A 66 -9.79 1.75 3.54
C THR A 66 -9.52 1.43 5.00
N SER A 67 -9.72 2.45 5.84
CA SER A 67 -9.92 2.30 7.27
C SER A 67 -10.98 1.23 7.53
N ARG A 68 -10.51 0.12 8.11
CA ARG A 68 -11.22 -0.88 8.90
C ARG A 68 -12.62 -0.41 9.36
N ARG A 69 -13.68 -0.86 8.68
CA ARG A 69 -15.05 -0.89 9.26
C ARG A 69 -15.45 -2.33 9.52
N LYS A 70 -15.48 -2.68 10.81
CA LYS A 70 -16.12 -3.90 11.33
C LYS A 70 -17.61 -3.86 10.96
N THR A 71 -18.06 -4.78 10.14
CA THR A 71 -19.49 -5.06 9.99
C THR A 71 -19.92 -5.88 11.20
N LYS A 72 -20.68 -5.27 12.11
CA LYS A 72 -21.45 -6.00 13.13
C LYS A 72 -22.46 -6.88 12.38
N VAL A 73 -22.42 -8.20 12.60
CA VAL A 73 -23.52 -9.09 12.22
C VAL A 73 -24.59 -8.97 13.32
N PRO A 74 -25.85 -8.64 13.00
CA PRO A 74 -26.90 -8.59 13.99
C PRO A 74 -27.39 -9.99 14.35
N ASP A 75 -27.63 -10.16 15.64
CA ASP A 75 -28.30 -11.26 16.31
C ASP A 75 -29.70 -11.51 15.71
N GLN A 76 -30.01 -12.76 15.36
CA GLN A 76 -31.38 -13.20 15.10
C GLN A 76 -31.68 -14.42 15.96
N SER A 77 -32.38 -14.15 17.05
CA SER A 77 -33.12 -15.11 17.86
C SER A 77 -34.36 -15.58 17.10
N SER A 78 -34.64 -16.88 17.11
CA SER A 78 -35.98 -17.48 17.01
C SER A 78 -35.93 -18.88 17.62
#